data_AF-A0AAN9KPS5-F1
#
_entry.id   AF-A0AAN9KPS5-F1
#
_cell.length_a   1.000
_cell.length_b   1.000
_cell.length_c   1.000
_cell.angle_alpha   90.00
_cell.angle_beta   90.00
_cell.angle_gamma   90.00
#
_symmetry.space_group_name_H-M   'P 1'
#
loop_
_entity.id
_entity.type
_entity.pdbx_description
1 polymer ?
#
loop_
_entity_poly.entity_id
_entity_poly.type
_entity_poly.pdbx_seq_one_letter_code
_entity_poly.pdbx_strand_id
1 'polypeptide(L)'
;MELGVADAIHNHGKPMTLSELATALKLHPSKVGVLHRFLRLLTHNGFFTKTKVAPENGEEEGEIAYALTPPSKLLIRGKSTCLAPMVKGALHSCSLDMWQSSKKWFTEDKEQTLAQQGRASGTFSTKPPSPIHSQCFKKLWQLILACSS
;
A
#
# COMPACT_ATOMS: atom_id res chain seq x y z
N MET A 1 2.11 0.93 3.19
CA MET A 1 2.36 -0.47 3.60
C MET A 1 3.61 -0.59 4.45
N GLU A 2 4.71 0.05 4.07
CA GLU A 2 5.99 -0.03 4.80
C GLU A 2 5.88 0.43 6.26
N LEU A 3 5.09 1.48 6.50
CA LEU A 3 4.83 1.98 7.86
C LEU A 3 4.05 0.99 8.74
N GLY A 4 3.45 -0.09 8.19
CA GLY A 4 2.83 -1.14 9.00
C GLY A 4 1.51 -0.76 9.70
N VAL A 5 0.88 0.37 9.35
CA VAL A 5 -0.38 0.84 9.98
C VAL A 5 -1.49 -0.24 9.94
N ALA A 6 -1.69 -0.87 8.77
CA ALA A 6 -2.73 -1.89 8.62
C ALA A 6 -2.44 -3.14 9.47
N ASP A 7 -1.17 -3.53 9.57
CA ASP A 7 -0.73 -4.64 10.41
C ASP A 7 -0.92 -4.34 11.90
N ALA A 8 -0.60 -3.11 12.34
CA ALA A 8 -0.79 -2.68 13.72
C ALA A 8 -2.27 -2.77 14.15
N ILE A 9 -3.19 -2.20 13.36
CA ILE A 9 -4.63 -2.27 13.64
C ILE A 9 -5.13 -3.72 13.60
N HIS A 10 -4.61 -4.53 12.66
CA HIS A 10 -5.00 -5.93 12.57
C HIS A 10 -4.58 -6.73 13.80
N ASN A 11 -3.34 -6.58 14.24
CA ASN A 11 -2.77 -7.31 15.37
C ASN A 11 -3.39 -6.87 16.71
N HIS A 12 -3.84 -5.62 16.79
CA HIS A 12 -4.55 -5.11 17.97
C HIS A 12 -5.98 -5.68 18.08
N GLY A 13 -6.60 -6.10 16.97
CA GLY A 13 -7.91 -6.75 16.96
C GLY A 13 -9.12 -5.81 17.13
N LYS A 14 -8.91 -4.56 17.55
CA LYS A 14 -9.95 -3.51 17.69
C LYS A 14 -9.50 -2.18 17.06
N PRO A 15 -10.42 -1.24 16.78
CA PRO A 15 -10.05 0.10 16.31
C PRO A 15 -8.99 0.73 17.22
N MET A 16 -7.99 1.39 16.65
CA MET A 16 -6.88 1.99 17.40
C MET A 16 -6.92 3.52 17.36
N THR A 17 -6.67 4.17 18.48
CA THR A 17 -6.52 5.62 18.55
C THR A 17 -5.20 6.07 17.89
N LEU A 18 -5.08 7.37 17.64
CA LEU A 18 -3.84 7.93 17.08
C LEU A 18 -2.63 7.70 18.00
N SER A 19 -2.83 7.79 19.31
CA SER A 19 -1.79 7.60 20.33
C SER A 19 -1.33 6.14 20.38
N GLU A 20 -2.29 5.20 20.39
CA GLU A 20 -2.01 3.77 20.33
C GLU A 20 -1.24 3.41 19.05
N LEU A 21 -1.64 3.98 17.90
CA LEU A 21 -0.93 3.81 16.63
C LEU A 21 0.49 4.35 16.69
N ALA A 22 0.70 5.56 17.22
CA ALA A 22 2.03 6.13 17.35
C ALA A 22 2.95 5.24 18.20
N THR A 23 2.41 4.69 19.29
CA THR A 23 3.12 3.80 20.21
C THR A 23 3.46 2.47 19.57
N ALA A 24 2.47 1.80 18.95
CA ALA A 24 2.66 0.52 18.27
C ALA A 24 3.67 0.61 17.12
N LEU A 25 3.69 1.75 16.42
CA LEU A 25 4.62 2.03 15.33
C LEU A 25 5.97 2.59 15.81
N LYS A 26 6.16 2.77 17.12
CA LYS A 26 7.38 3.31 17.76
C LYS A 26 7.81 4.65 17.14
N LEU A 27 6.84 5.53 16.88
CA LEU A 27 7.10 6.83 16.26
C LEU A 27 7.61 7.84 17.29
N HIS A 28 8.54 8.70 16.85
CA HIS A 28 8.95 9.85 17.63
C HIS A 28 7.75 10.82 17.80
N PRO A 29 7.53 11.42 19.00
CA PRO A 29 6.38 12.30 19.26
C PRO A 29 6.19 13.43 18.23
N SER A 30 7.29 14.01 17.73
CA SER A 30 7.26 15.05 16.69
C SER A 30 6.67 14.61 15.33
N LYS A 31 6.51 13.30 15.09
CA LYS A 31 5.96 12.73 13.84
C LYS A 31 4.49 12.33 13.95
N VAL A 32 3.89 12.39 15.14
CA VAL A 32 2.49 12.02 15.36
C VAL A 32 1.53 12.90 14.54
N GLY A 33 1.83 14.19 14.42
CA GLY A 33 1.05 15.09 13.55
C GLY A 33 1.10 14.71 12.07
N VAL A 34 2.25 14.18 11.60
CA VAL A 34 2.41 13.69 10.23
C VAL A 34 1.62 12.40 10.03
N LEU A 35 1.68 11.47 10.99
CA LEU A 35 0.86 10.25 10.98
C LEU A 35 -0.63 10.59 10.90
N HIS A 36 -1.11 11.57 11.67
CA HIS A 36 -2.50 11.99 11.63
C HIS A 36 -2.93 12.49 10.25
N ARG A 37 -2.11 13.34 9.61
CA ARG A 37 -2.38 13.81 8.23
C ARG A 37 -2.41 12.65 7.24
N PHE A 38 -1.48 11.71 7.39
CA PHE A 38 -1.41 10.51 6.54
C PHE A 38 -2.65 9.62 6.71
N LEU A 39 -3.07 9.35 7.94
CA LEU A 39 -4.29 8.59 8.23
C LEU A 39 -5.53 9.29 7.70
N ARG A 40 -5.61 10.62 7.79
CA ARG A 40 -6.72 11.39 7.22
C ARG A 40 -6.84 11.18 5.71
N LEU A 41 -5.72 11.24 4.98
CA LEU A 41 -5.69 10.98 3.53
C LEU A 41 -6.12 9.54 3.21
N LEU A 42 -5.59 8.55 3.93
CA LEU A 42 -5.94 7.15 3.69
C LEU A 42 -7.39 6.82 4.06
N THR A 43 -7.93 7.47 5.09
CA THR A 43 -9.35 7.38 5.46
C THR A 43 -10.22 7.93 4.34
N HIS A 44 -9.88 9.11 3.82
CA HIS A 44 -10.61 9.72 2.69
C HIS A 44 -10.61 8.82 1.45
N ASN A 45 -9.50 8.14 1.17
CA ASN A 45 -9.40 7.16 0.08
C ASN A 45 -10.03 5.78 0.40
N GLY A 46 -10.75 5.65 1.52
CA GLY A 46 -11.49 4.44 1.88
C GLY A 46 -10.65 3.28 2.44
N PHE A 47 -9.35 3.49 2.72
CA PHE A 47 -8.52 2.46 3.34
C PHE A 47 -8.79 2.30 4.83
N PHE A 48 -9.21 3.35 5.52
CA PHE A 48 -9.56 3.25 6.94
C PHE A 48 -10.89 3.94 7.19
N THR A 49 -11.53 3.59 8.29
CA THR A 49 -12.70 4.30 8.79
C THR A 49 -12.40 4.87 10.17
N LYS A 50 -13.09 5.96 10.52
CA LYS A 50 -13.04 6.56 11.84
C LYS A 50 -14.23 6.07 12.67
N THR A 51 -13.98 5.71 13.91
CA THR A 51 -15.00 5.31 14.88
C THR A 51 -14.74 6.05 16.18
N LYS A 52 -15.79 6.47 16.86
CA LYS A 52 -15.67 7.02 18.21
C LYS A 52 -15.66 5.85 19.20
N VAL A 53 -14.66 5.80 20.06
CA VAL A 53 -14.60 4.81 21.14
C VAL A 53 -15.13 5.47 22.41
N ALA A 54 -15.97 4.76 23.15
CA ALA A 54 -16.44 5.26 24.44
C ALA A 54 -15.23 5.45 25.36
N PRO A 55 -15.11 6.59 26.05
CA PRO A 55 -14.03 6.80 27.00
C PRO A 55 -14.21 5.86 28.20
N GLU A 56 -13.13 5.21 28.62
CA GLU A 56 -13.14 4.39 29.85
C GLU A 56 -13.42 5.23 31.12
N ASN A 57 -13.27 6.56 31.03
CA ASN A 57 -13.33 7.49 32.16
C ASN A 57 -14.58 8.40 32.17
N GLY A 58 -15.58 8.15 31.32
CA GLY A 58 -16.86 8.89 31.38
C GLY A 58 -16.83 10.32 30.84
N GLU A 59 -15.84 10.70 30.04
CA GLU A 59 -15.81 11.99 29.32
C GLU A 59 -16.87 12.02 28.18
N GLU A 60 -17.45 13.19 27.90
CA GLU A 60 -18.56 13.31 26.93
C GLU A 60 -18.10 13.21 25.45
N GLU A 61 -16.81 13.39 25.17
CA GLU A 61 -16.24 13.32 23.83
C GLU A 61 -15.36 12.08 23.64
N GLY A 62 -15.93 11.00 23.10
CA GLY A 62 -15.18 9.78 22.79
C GLY A 62 -14.04 10.01 21.79
N GLU A 63 -12.90 9.34 22.02
CA GLU A 63 -11.71 9.48 21.17
C GLU A 63 -11.91 8.88 19.77
N ILE A 64 -11.28 9.50 18.77
CA ILE A 64 -11.27 8.98 17.39
C ILE A 64 -10.29 7.82 17.29
N ALA A 65 -10.83 6.65 16.97
CA ALA A 65 -10.06 5.47 16.57
C ALA A 65 -10.21 5.16 15.09
N TYR A 66 -9.24 4.41 14.56
CA TYR A 66 -9.14 3.99 13.17
C TYR A 66 -9.36 2.49 13.09
N ALA A 67 -10.23 2.07 12.17
CA ALA A 67 -10.51 0.67 11.89
C ALA A 67 -10.22 0.31 10.43
N LEU A 68 -9.98 -0.98 10.19
CA LEU A 68 -9.73 -1.53 8.85
C LEU A 68 -11.02 -1.60 8.03
N THR A 69 -10.91 -1.27 6.76
CA THR A 69 -11.91 -1.51 5.71
C THR A 69 -11.47 -2.70 4.85
N PRO A 70 -12.34 -3.23 3.96
CA PRO A 70 -11.93 -4.32 3.06
C PRO A 70 -10.65 -4.00 2.25
N PRO A 71 -10.47 -2.80 1.66
CA PRO A 71 -9.24 -2.42 0.98
C PRO A 71 -7.98 -2.48 1.86
N SER A 72 -8.00 -1.99 3.11
CA SER A 72 -6.80 -2.06 3.96
C SER A 72 -6.49 -3.46 4.46
N LYS A 73 -7.49 -4.36 4.54
CA LYS A 73 -7.24 -5.78 4.86
C LYS A 73 -6.37 -6.47 3.80
N LEU A 74 -6.42 -6.02 2.55
CA LEU A 74 -5.55 -6.52 1.47
C LEU A 74 -4.09 -6.04 1.62
N LEU A 75 -3.83 -5.08 2.50
CA LEU A 75 -2.48 -4.57 2.76
C LEU A 75 -1.76 -5.29 3.91
N ILE A 76 -2.48 -6.15 4.64
CA ILE A 76 -1.94 -6.89 5.79
C ILE A 76 -0.89 -7.88 5.31
N ARG A 77 0.31 -7.80 5.87
CA ARG A 77 1.46 -8.66 5.52
C ARG A 77 1.23 -10.07 6.03
N GLY A 78 1.77 -11.06 5.31
CA GLY A 78 1.67 -12.48 5.70
C GLY A 78 0.37 -13.19 5.30
N LYS A 79 -0.68 -12.46 4.89
CA LYS A 79 -1.87 -13.08 4.30
C LYS A 79 -1.63 -13.49 2.85
N SER A 80 -2.26 -14.58 2.42
CA SER A 80 -2.24 -15.04 1.03
C SER A 80 -2.79 -13.97 0.07
N THR A 81 -3.83 -13.25 0.50
CA THR A 81 -4.49 -12.16 -0.24
C THR A 81 -3.75 -10.82 -0.19
N CYS A 82 -2.55 -10.77 0.41
CA CYS A 82 -1.80 -9.53 0.58
C CYS A 82 -1.31 -8.97 -0.77
N LEU A 83 -1.81 -7.80 -1.17
CA LEU A 83 -1.45 -7.07 -2.40
C LEU A 83 -0.13 -6.28 -2.28
N ALA A 84 0.56 -6.31 -1.14
CA ALA A 84 1.80 -5.57 -0.93
C ALA A 84 2.87 -5.83 -1.99
N PRO A 85 3.10 -7.08 -2.44
CA PRO A 85 4.07 -7.34 -3.50
C PRO A 85 3.68 -6.68 -4.82
N MET A 86 2.40 -6.72 -5.20
CA MET A 86 1.93 -6.08 -6.45
C MET A 86 2.17 -4.57 -6.42
N VAL A 87 1.82 -3.91 -5.32
CA VAL A 87 2.08 -2.46 -5.17
C VAL A 87 3.58 -2.16 -5.16
N LYS A 88 4.39 -3.01 -4.52
CA LYS A 88 5.86 -2.86 -4.55
C LYS A 88 6.43 -3.03 -5.96
N GLY A 89 5.88 -3.94 -6.76
CA GLY A 89 6.23 -4.09 -8.17
C GLY A 89 5.83 -2.89 -9.01
N ALA A 90 4.62 -2.38 -8.83
CA ALA A 90 4.12 -1.20 -9.55
C ALA A 90 4.94 0.06 -9.24
N LEU A 91 5.39 0.22 -7.99
CA LEU A 91 6.21 1.35 -7.55
C LEU A 91 7.72 1.12 -7.72
N HIS A 92 8.13 -0.06 -8.21
CA HIS A 92 9.55 -0.33 -8.46
C HIS A 92 10.06 0.60 -9.57
N SER A 93 11.31 1.10 -9.45
CA SER A 93 11.91 2.04 -10.41
C SER A 93 11.73 1.58 -11.85
N CYS A 94 12.10 0.32 -12.14
CA CYS A 94 11.85 -0.36 -13.41
C CYS A 94 10.45 -0.16 -14.01
N SER A 95 9.40 -0.19 -13.19
CA SER A 95 8.01 -0.01 -13.63
C SER A 95 7.66 1.46 -13.85
N LEU A 96 8.17 2.34 -12.99
CA LEU A 96 7.99 3.80 -13.15
C LEU A 96 8.73 4.30 -14.40
N ASP A 97 9.96 3.84 -14.63
CA ASP A 97 10.80 4.18 -15.77
C ASP A 97 10.15 3.75 -17.10
N MET A 98 9.47 2.60 -17.11
CA MET A 98 8.64 2.16 -18.23
C MET A 98 7.51 3.16 -18.51
N TRP A 99 6.79 3.60 -17.46
CA TRP A 99 5.70 4.57 -17.61
C TRP A 99 6.18 5.97 -18.01
N GLN A 100 7.41 6.36 -17.69
CA GLN A 100 7.99 7.62 -18.19
C GLN A 100 8.09 7.65 -19.72
N SER A 101 8.29 6.49 -20.35
CA SER A 101 8.35 6.36 -21.81
C SER A 101 6.96 6.24 -22.49
N SER A 102 5.86 6.31 -21.72
CA SER A 102 4.49 6.11 -22.23
C SER A 102 4.08 7.11 -23.29
N LYS A 103 4.44 8.40 -23.13
CA LYS A 103 4.13 9.43 -24.13
C LYS A 103 4.70 9.06 -25.49
N LYS A 104 5.98 8.66 -25.55
CA LYS A 104 6.63 8.24 -26.79
C LYS A 104 5.99 6.98 -27.36
N TRP A 105 5.66 6.02 -26.50
CA TRP A 105 5.00 4.78 -26.89
C TRP A 105 3.64 5.01 -27.56
N PHE A 106 2.82 5.93 -27.04
CA PHE A 106 1.51 6.25 -27.65
C PHE A 106 1.61 7.04 -28.96
N THR A 107 2.73 7.72 -29.21
CA THR A 107 2.89 8.61 -30.38
C THR A 107 3.71 8.00 -31.51
N GLU A 108 4.49 6.95 -31.25
CA GLU A 108 5.32 6.28 -32.25
C GLU A 108 4.59 5.07 -32.83
N ASP A 109 4.50 5.02 -34.16
CA ASP A 109 3.84 3.94 -34.91
C ASP A 109 4.78 2.73 -35.06
N LYS A 110 5.23 2.19 -33.92
CA LYS A 110 6.07 0.99 -33.85
C LYS A 110 5.33 -0.10 -33.07
N GLU A 111 5.29 -1.32 -33.61
CA GLU A 111 4.81 -2.50 -32.88
C GLU A 111 5.81 -2.92 -31.79
N GLN A 112 5.91 -2.12 -30.74
CA GLN A 112 6.72 -2.41 -29.57
C GLN A 112 5.83 -2.37 -28.34
N THR A 113 6.07 -3.26 -27.39
CA THR A 113 5.44 -3.17 -26.07
C THR A 113 6.02 -1.99 -25.30
N LEU A 114 5.25 -1.42 -24.38
CA LEU A 114 5.73 -0.34 -23.51
C LEU A 114 7.01 -0.73 -22.74
N ALA A 115 7.13 -2.00 -22.36
CA ALA A 115 8.33 -2.55 -21.73
C ALA A 115 9.56 -2.54 -22.66
N GLN A 116 9.37 -2.81 -23.96
CA GLN A 116 10.44 -2.72 -24.96
C GLN A 116 10.81 -1.26 -25.22
N GLN A 117 9.84 -0.34 -25.29
CA GLN A 117 10.09 1.09 -25.47
C GLN A 117 10.90 1.68 -24.30
N GLY A 118 10.55 1.35 -23.05
CA GLY A 118 11.32 1.77 -21.87
C GLY A 118 12.76 1.27 -21.88
N ARG A 119 12.99 0.06 -22.41
CA ARG A 119 14.35 -0.51 -22.60
C ARG A 119 15.13 0.20 -23.69
N ALA A 120 14.50 0.48 -24.83
CA ALA A 120 15.13 1.12 -25.96
C ALA A 120 15.52 2.59 -25.68
N SER A 121 14.75 3.30 -24.84
CA SER A 121 15.05 4.69 -24.48
C SER A 121 16.20 4.85 -23.48
N GLY A 122 16.85 3.76 -23.04
CA GLY A 122 17.90 3.80 -22.02
C GLY A 122 17.41 4.19 -20.62
N THR A 123 16.09 4.34 -20.45
CA THR A 123 15.45 4.66 -19.15
C THR A 123 15.29 3.41 -18.29
N PHE A 124 15.27 2.22 -18.88
CA PHE A 124 15.33 0.95 -18.16
C PHE A 124 16.77 0.61 -17.80
N SER A 125 17.10 0.64 -16.51
CA SER A 125 18.37 0.06 -16.04
C SER A 125 18.42 -1.42 -16.44
N THR A 126 19.50 -1.85 -17.11
CA THR A 126 19.75 -3.22 -17.61
C THR A 126 19.91 -4.26 -16.50
N LYS A 127 19.53 -3.94 -15.26
CA LYS A 127 19.57 -4.88 -14.15
C LYS A 127 18.63 -6.06 -14.44
N PRO A 128 19.07 -7.29 -14.15
CA PRO A 128 18.23 -8.48 -14.28
C PRO A 128 16.91 -8.28 -13.51
N PRO A 129 15.80 -8.90 -13.96
CA PRO A 129 14.48 -8.70 -13.35
C PRO A 129 14.61 -8.89 -11.85
N SER A 130 14.28 -7.83 -11.09
CA SER A 130 14.41 -7.87 -9.65
C SER A 130 13.55 -9.01 -9.10
N PRO A 131 13.93 -9.66 -7.98
CA PRO A 131 13.14 -10.74 -7.38
C PRO A 131 11.68 -10.36 -7.12
N ILE A 132 11.40 -9.05 -7.03
CA ILE A 132 10.07 -8.45 -6.88
C ILE A 132 9.19 -8.76 -8.10
N HIS A 133 9.71 -8.74 -9.33
CA HIS A 133 8.93 -9.00 -10.53
C HIS A 133 8.45 -10.46 -10.59
N SER A 134 9.32 -11.42 -10.24
CA SER A 134 8.94 -12.82 -10.09
C SER A 134 7.93 -13.03 -8.97
N GLN A 135 8.09 -12.32 -7.84
CA GLN A 135 7.12 -12.38 -6.73
C GLN A 135 5.76 -11.77 -7.11
N CYS A 136 5.72 -10.68 -7.87
CA CYS A 136 4.47 -10.08 -8.36
C CYS A 136 3.71 -11.06 -9.26
N PHE A 137 4.40 -11.69 -10.21
CA PHE A 137 3.80 -12.66 -11.12
C PHE A 137 3.25 -13.88 -10.37
N LYS A 138 4.04 -14.45 -9.46
CA LYS A 138 3.61 -15.58 -8.61
C LYS A 138 2.36 -15.23 -7.78
N LYS A 139 2.29 -13.99 -7.27
CA LYS A 139 1.18 -13.56 -6.44
C LYS A 139 -0.07 -13.19 -7.23
N LEU A 140 0.10 -12.59 -8.41
CA LEU A 140 -0.98 -12.39 -9.38
C LEU A 140 -1.61 -13.75 -9.77
N TRP A 141 -0.78 -14.76 -10.05
CA TRP A 141 -1.23 -16.12 -10.35
C TRP A 141 -1.99 -16.76 -9.17
N GLN A 142 -1.48 -16.62 -7.93
CA GLN A 142 -2.17 -17.12 -6.73
C GLN A 142 -3.53 -16.43 -6.50
N LEU A 143 -3.65 -15.13 -6.78
CA LEU A 143 -4.93 -14.41 -6.67
C LEU A 143 -5.94 -14.86 -7.73
N ILE A 144 -5.48 -15.09 -8.97
CA ILE A 144 -6.32 -15.63 -10.05
C ILE A 144 -6.83 -17.03 -9.68
N LEU A 145 -5.96 -17.90 -9.16
CA LEU A 145 -6.35 -19.22 -8.67
C LEU A 145 -7.32 -19.14 -7.48
N ALA A 146 -7.10 -18.24 -6.53
CA ALA A 146 -7.97 -18.07 -5.36
C ALA A 146 -9.35 -17.47 -5.67
N CYS A 147 -9.52 -16.82 -6.83
CA CYS A 147 -10.82 -16.35 -7.33
C CYS A 147 -11.52 -17.37 -8.26
N SER A 148 -10.90 -18.52 -8.55
CA SER A 148 -11.44 -19.57 -9.42
C SER A 148 -12.00 -20.77 -8.63
N SER A 149 -12.32 -20.60 -7.34
CA SER A 149 -12.98 -21.59 -6.46
C SER A 149 -14.02 -20.88 -5.59
#